data_AF-A0A936XPM8-F1
#
_entry.id   AF-A0A936XPM8-F1
#
_cell.length_a   1.000
_cell.length_b   1.000
_cell.length_c   1.000
_cell.angle_alpha   90.00
_cell.angle_beta   90.00
_cell.angle_gamma   90.00
#
_symmetry.space_group_name_H-M   'P 1'
#
loop_
_entity.id
_entity.type
_entity.pdbx_description
1 polymer ?
#
loop_
_entity_poly.entity_id
_entity_poly.type
_entity_poly.pdbx_seq_one_letter_code
_entity_poly.pdbx_strand_id
1 'polypeptide(L)'
;MPHLVETHRAARLRHFLKVPTAHNRVWALLDERGYLREASPSFIAYLGANWPGWSGSGLPEPLATSVKIGRAFKAPTSHFEVKPYGQFYYIQGRSDGVLELLSKREREIASRYARGETYSAIASGLSLSSSTVRNHIAHCFRKLGVNNKVELARRLESKA
;
A
#
# COMPACT_ATOMS: atom_id res chain seq x y z
N MET A 1 6.05 -6.63 36.50
CA MET A 1 4.96 -6.72 35.50
C MET A 1 5.31 -5.84 34.29
N PRO A 2 6.01 -6.34 33.24
CA PRO A 2 6.59 -5.52 32.17
C PRO A 2 5.66 -5.21 30.99
N HIS A 3 4.44 -5.72 30.98
CA HIS A 3 3.56 -5.74 29.80
C HIS A 3 2.77 -4.43 29.58
N LEU A 4 2.60 -3.58 30.60
CA LEU A 4 1.81 -2.34 30.50
C LEU A 4 2.59 -1.15 29.91
N VAL A 5 3.93 -1.16 30.01
CA VAL A 5 4.78 -0.09 29.48
C VAL A 5 4.90 -0.19 27.95
N GLU A 6 4.92 -1.40 27.40
CA GLU A 6 5.00 -1.61 25.95
C GLU A 6 3.73 -1.14 25.22
N THR A 7 2.54 -1.38 25.80
CA THR A 7 1.26 -1.00 25.17
C THR A 7 1.07 0.52 25.12
N HIS A 8 1.46 1.25 26.18
CA HIS A 8 1.41 2.71 26.20
C HIS A 8 2.42 3.36 25.24
N ARG A 9 3.54 2.68 24.95
CA ARG A 9 4.60 3.20 24.08
C ARG A 9 4.15 3.25 22.61
N ALA A 10 3.50 2.20 22.12
CA ALA A 10 2.96 2.14 20.76
C ALA A 10 1.81 3.15 20.54
N ALA A 11 0.88 3.24 21.50
CA ALA A 11 -0.21 4.21 21.44
C ALA A 11 0.28 5.67 21.42
N ARG A 12 1.33 5.98 22.21
CA ARG A 12 1.96 7.30 22.24
C ARG A 12 2.72 7.60 20.95
N LEU A 13 3.42 6.63 20.36
CA LEU A 13 4.10 6.79 19.06
C LEU A 13 3.11 7.10 17.93
N ARG A 14 1.95 6.40 17.84
CA ARG A 14 0.88 6.73 16.88
C ARG A 14 0.38 8.16 17.03
N HIS A 15 0.23 8.64 18.27
CA HIS A 15 -0.21 10.00 18.57
C HIS A 15 0.85 11.04 18.16
N PHE A 16 2.13 10.82 18.50
CA PHE A 16 3.24 11.72 18.18
C PHE A 16 3.56 11.81 16.69
N LEU A 17 3.41 10.70 15.95
CA LEU A 17 3.70 10.65 14.52
C LEU A 17 2.64 11.39 13.67
N LYS A 18 1.62 12.00 14.30
CA LYS A 18 0.44 12.58 13.63
C LYS A 18 0.00 11.67 12.49
N VAL A 19 -0.03 10.35 12.70
CA VAL A 19 -0.40 9.40 11.64
C VAL A 19 -1.83 9.75 11.28
N PRO A 20 -2.09 10.44 10.15
CA PRO A 20 -3.45 10.75 9.79
C PRO A 20 -4.09 9.39 9.53
N THR A 21 -5.36 9.26 9.81
CA THR A 21 -6.24 8.17 9.36
C THR A 21 -6.37 8.17 7.82
N ALA A 22 -5.27 8.41 7.11
CA ALA A 22 -5.14 8.38 5.67
C ALA A 22 -4.99 6.92 5.25
N HIS A 23 -6.05 6.39 4.66
CA HIS A 23 -6.24 4.99 4.30
C HIS A 23 -5.30 4.50 3.17
N ASN A 24 -4.32 5.31 2.77
CA ASN A 24 -3.39 5.04 1.67
C ASN A 24 -1.91 5.24 2.06
N ARG A 25 -1.60 5.29 3.37
CA ARG A 25 -0.22 5.37 3.86
C ARG A 25 0.31 3.99 4.25
N VAL A 26 1.36 3.58 3.56
CA VAL A 26 2.12 2.36 3.86
C VAL A 26 3.15 2.77 4.91
N TRP A 27 3.10 2.26 6.14
CA TRP A 27 4.04 2.70 7.18
C TRP A 27 4.45 1.57 8.13
N ALA A 28 5.63 1.71 8.71
CA ALA A 28 6.16 0.80 9.72
C ALA A 28 7.06 1.53 10.72
N LEU A 29 7.09 1.02 11.94
CA LEU A 29 7.98 1.42 13.00
C LEU A 29 8.90 0.25 13.33
N LEU A 30 10.20 0.53 13.38
CA LEU A 30 11.23 -0.46 13.63
C LEU A 30 12.09 -0.06 14.81
N ASP A 31 12.63 -1.04 15.51
CA ASP A 31 13.66 -0.81 16.52
C ASP A 31 15.04 -0.55 15.90
N GLU A 32 16.01 -0.22 16.75
CA GLU A 32 17.41 0.03 16.38
C GLU A 32 18.09 -1.17 15.69
N ARG A 33 17.55 -2.38 15.87
CA ARG A 33 18.05 -3.62 15.29
C ARG A 33 17.41 -3.93 13.94
N GLY A 34 16.38 -3.19 13.54
CA GLY A 34 15.67 -3.34 12.27
C GLY A 34 14.49 -4.32 12.31
N TYR A 35 14.01 -4.70 13.51
CA TYR A 35 12.81 -5.53 13.68
C TYR A 35 11.56 -4.66 13.68
N LEU A 36 10.47 -5.19 13.09
CA LEU A 36 9.18 -4.53 13.05
C LEU A 36 8.52 -4.55 14.43
N ARG A 37 8.28 -3.37 14.99
CA ARG A 37 7.54 -3.20 16.25
C ARG A 37 6.07 -2.90 15.99
N GLU A 38 5.79 -2.09 14.98
CA GLU A 38 4.43 -1.79 14.53
C GLU A 38 4.41 -1.56 13.02
N ALA A 39 3.33 -1.92 12.33
CA ALA A 39 3.20 -1.67 10.90
C ALA A 39 1.73 -1.56 10.49
N SER A 40 1.48 -0.81 9.42
CA SER A 40 0.15 -0.73 8.83
C SER A 40 -0.18 -2.03 8.07
N PRO A 41 -1.47 -2.45 8.02
CA PRO A 41 -1.87 -3.62 7.22
C PRO A 41 -1.43 -3.51 5.75
N SER A 42 -1.42 -2.29 5.19
CA SER A 42 -0.93 -2.02 3.84
C SER A 42 0.58 -2.24 3.70
N PHE A 43 1.38 -1.98 4.74
CA PHE A 43 2.82 -2.27 4.74
C PHE A 43 3.10 -3.76 4.79
N ILE A 44 2.37 -4.50 5.62
CA ILE A 44 2.44 -5.97 5.68
C ILE A 44 2.06 -6.60 4.33
N ALA A 45 0.93 -6.18 3.75
CA ALA A 45 0.47 -6.65 2.45
C ALA A 45 1.47 -6.31 1.33
N TYR A 46 2.06 -5.11 1.39
CA TYR A 46 3.12 -4.70 0.47
C TYR A 46 4.36 -5.61 0.56
N LEU A 47 4.83 -5.92 1.78
CA LEU A 47 5.96 -6.82 1.98
C LEU A 47 5.65 -8.23 1.45
N GLY A 48 4.49 -8.79 1.77
CA GLY A 48 4.09 -10.12 1.27
C GLY A 48 3.95 -10.20 -0.25
N ALA A 49 3.48 -9.13 -0.89
CA ALA A 49 3.32 -9.07 -2.35
C ALA A 49 4.68 -8.96 -3.09
N ASN A 50 5.66 -8.28 -2.51
CA ASN A 50 6.97 -8.07 -3.14
C ASN A 50 8.04 -9.08 -2.67
N TRP A 51 7.83 -9.74 -1.52
CA TRP A 51 8.71 -10.76 -0.96
C TRP A 51 7.90 -11.98 -0.46
N PRO A 52 7.61 -12.96 -1.35
CA PRO A 52 6.81 -14.14 -1.01
C PRO A 52 7.42 -15.05 0.08
N GLY A 53 8.72 -14.94 0.35
CA GLY A 53 9.44 -15.69 1.40
C GLY A 53 9.56 -14.95 2.74
N TRP A 54 8.86 -13.83 2.91
CA TRP A 54 8.95 -13.01 4.11
C TRP A 54 8.12 -13.58 5.27
N SER A 55 8.76 -13.81 6.42
CA SER A 55 8.18 -14.49 7.60
C SER A 55 7.73 -13.56 8.73
N GLY A 56 7.57 -12.27 8.47
CA GLY A 56 6.89 -11.34 9.38
C GLY A 56 7.75 -10.63 10.42
N SER A 57 8.97 -11.11 10.70
CA SER A 57 9.74 -10.64 11.87
C SER A 57 10.70 -9.47 11.61
N GLY A 58 11.33 -9.40 10.43
CA GLY A 58 12.30 -8.34 10.08
C GLY A 58 12.09 -7.79 8.68
N LEU A 59 12.64 -6.62 8.37
CA LEU A 59 12.57 -6.12 6.99
C LEU A 59 13.31 -7.04 6.00
N PRO A 60 12.82 -7.18 4.76
CA PRO A 60 13.61 -7.77 3.69
C PRO A 60 14.94 -7.04 3.50
N GLU A 61 15.98 -7.77 3.13
CA GLU A 61 17.37 -7.31 3.07
C GLU A 61 17.59 -5.98 2.30
N PRO A 62 16.86 -5.67 1.19
CA PRO A 62 16.97 -4.38 0.51
C PRO A 62 16.42 -3.19 1.33
N LEU A 63 15.30 -3.40 2.03
CA LEU A 63 14.70 -2.39 2.91
C LEU A 63 15.54 -2.23 4.18
N ALA A 64 15.94 -3.34 4.79
CA ALA A 64 16.74 -3.34 6.02
C ALA A 64 18.03 -2.54 5.86
N THR A 65 18.70 -2.74 4.72
CA THR A 65 19.93 -2.01 4.36
C THR A 65 19.63 -0.52 4.22
N SER A 66 18.62 -0.15 3.43
CA SER A 66 18.25 1.27 3.23
C SER A 66 17.93 2.00 4.54
N VAL A 67 17.26 1.31 5.46
CA VAL A 67 16.92 1.82 6.79
C VAL A 67 18.16 2.02 7.66
N LYS A 68 19.08 1.03 7.68
CA LYS A 68 20.35 1.15 8.40
C LYS A 68 21.22 2.30 7.89
N ILE A 69 21.18 2.59 6.59
CA ILE A 69 21.91 3.71 5.98
C ILE A 69 21.13 5.03 6.10
N GLY A 70 19.91 5.01 6.66
CA GLY A 70 19.06 6.19 6.80
C GLY A 70 18.61 6.80 5.47
N ARG A 71 18.58 6.01 4.39
CA ARG A 71 18.21 6.48 3.06
C ARG A 71 16.79 6.06 2.70
N ALA A 72 16.11 6.92 1.94
CA ALA A 72 14.84 6.58 1.34
C ALA A 72 15.01 5.36 0.41
N PHE A 73 14.10 4.40 0.52
CA PHE A 73 14.06 3.22 -0.34
C PHE A 73 13.06 3.45 -1.47
N LYS A 74 13.56 3.47 -2.71
CA LYS A 74 12.69 3.40 -3.89
C LYS A 74 12.43 1.95 -4.22
N ALA A 75 11.19 1.54 -4.04
CA ALA A 75 10.72 0.27 -4.53
C ALA A 75 10.05 0.43 -5.90
N PRO A 76 9.83 -0.66 -6.66
CA PRO A 76 9.21 -0.60 -7.98
C PRO A 76 7.83 0.09 -8.00
N THR A 77 7.10 0.05 -6.89
CA THR A 77 5.69 0.48 -6.78
C THR A 77 5.44 1.41 -5.59
N SER A 78 6.48 1.86 -4.88
CA SER A 78 6.34 2.69 -3.68
C SER A 78 7.64 3.43 -3.35
N HIS A 79 7.50 4.67 -2.88
CA HIS A 79 8.61 5.45 -2.36
C HIS A 79 8.52 5.46 -0.84
N PHE A 80 9.53 4.91 -0.16
CA PHE A 80 9.59 4.85 1.29
C PHE A 80 10.62 5.86 1.81
N GLU A 81 10.16 6.83 2.58
CA GLU A 81 11.01 7.69 3.40
C GLU A 81 11.29 7.02 4.75
N VAL A 82 12.55 7.09 5.18
CA VAL A 82 12.98 6.62 6.50
C VAL A 82 13.29 7.85 7.35
N LYS A 83 12.69 7.92 8.55
CA LYS A 83 12.93 8.97 9.53
C LYS A 83 13.42 8.36 10.85
N PRO A 84 14.60 8.74 11.35
CA PRO A 84 15.04 8.32 12.68
C PRO A 84 14.21 9.02 13.76
N TYR A 85 13.79 8.27 14.77
CA TYR A 85 13.06 8.73 15.95
C TYR A 85 13.68 8.11 17.21
N GLY A 86 14.77 8.71 17.68
CA GLY A 86 15.54 8.17 18.81
C GLY A 86 16.12 6.78 18.51
N GLN A 87 15.73 5.78 19.30
CA GLN A 87 16.11 4.37 19.12
C GLN A 87 15.24 3.60 18.11
N PHE A 88 14.37 4.30 17.38
CA PHE A 88 13.45 3.71 16.41
C PHE A 88 13.64 4.33 15.03
N TYR A 89 13.29 3.57 14.00
CA TYR A 89 13.16 4.05 12.64
C TYR A 89 11.70 4.03 12.23
N TYR A 90 11.19 5.16 11.76
CA TYR A 90 9.87 5.27 11.17
C TYR A 90 9.99 5.26 9.65
N ILE A 91 9.36 4.29 9.02
CA ILE A 91 9.24 4.21 7.57
C ILE A 91 7.84 4.64 7.19
N GLN A 92 7.74 5.60 6.29
CA GLN A 92 6.50 5.93 5.64
C GLN A 92 6.71 5.89 4.13
N GLY A 93 5.82 5.21 3.45
CA GLY A 93 5.69 5.26 2.02
C GLY A 93 4.38 5.88 1.61
N ARG A 94 4.44 6.70 0.57
CA ARG A 94 3.28 6.82 -0.31
C ARG A 94 3.39 5.63 -1.26
N SER A 95 2.33 4.85 -1.32
CA SER A 95 2.12 3.95 -2.44
C SER A 95 1.82 4.80 -3.67
N ASP A 96 2.84 5.50 -4.16
CA ASP A 96 2.81 6.19 -5.43
C ASP A 96 2.78 5.11 -6.50
N GLY A 97 1.57 4.82 -6.98
CA GLY A 97 1.38 4.09 -8.22
C GLY A 97 0.82 2.68 -8.10
N VAL A 98 -0.10 2.37 -7.17
CA VAL A 98 -0.98 1.21 -7.41
C VAL A 98 -1.73 1.40 -8.74
N LEU A 99 -2.03 2.65 -9.12
CA LEU A 99 -2.57 3.00 -10.45
C LEU A 99 -1.54 2.92 -11.59
N GLU A 100 -0.24 2.99 -11.30
CA GLU A 100 0.84 2.79 -12.28
C GLU A 100 0.97 1.30 -12.68
N LEU A 101 0.47 0.37 -11.84
CA LEU A 101 0.35 -1.05 -12.21
C LEU A 101 -0.70 -1.30 -13.30
N LEU A 102 -1.64 -0.37 -13.48
CA LEU A 102 -2.64 -0.44 -14.54
C LEU A 102 -2.10 0.20 -15.81
N SER A 103 -2.23 -0.51 -16.92
CA SER A 103 -2.09 0.09 -18.24
C SER A 103 -3.09 1.24 -18.42
N LYS A 104 -2.82 2.13 -19.38
CA LYS A 104 -3.73 3.26 -19.70
C LYS A 104 -5.17 2.77 -19.94
N ARG A 105 -5.32 1.61 -20.61
CA ARG A 105 -6.62 1.03 -20.93
C ARG A 105 -7.33 0.44 -19.71
N GLU A 106 -6.61 -0.30 -18.87
CA GLU A 106 -7.14 -0.81 -17.61
C GLU A 106 -7.57 0.32 -16.68
N ARG A 107 -6.79 1.41 -16.61
CA ARG A 107 -7.11 2.59 -15.81
C ARG A 107 -8.38 3.29 -16.28
N GLU A 108 -8.57 3.42 -17.59
CA GLU A 108 -9.79 3.97 -18.18
C GLU A 108 -11.02 3.11 -17.84
N ILE A 109 -10.93 1.80 -18.05
CA ILE A 109 -12.01 0.84 -17.75
C ILE A 109 -12.35 0.84 -16.26
N ALA A 110 -11.35 0.78 -15.38
CA ALA A 110 -11.52 0.79 -13.94
C ALA A 110 -12.18 2.09 -13.45
N SER A 111 -11.79 3.24 -14.03
CA SER A 111 -12.38 4.54 -13.70
C SER A 111 -13.86 4.62 -14.08
N ARG A 112 -14.22 4.18 -15.29
CA ARG A 112 -15.63 4.13 -15.74
C ARG A 112 -16.47 3.21 -14.87
N TYR A 113 -15.95 2.04 -14.55
CA TYR A 113 -16.63 1.08 -13.68
C TYR A 113 -16.83 1.61 -12.26
N ALA A 114 -15.79 2.24 -11.67
CA ALA A 114 -15.89 2.88 -10.36
C ALA A 114 -16.96 3.98 -10.31
N ARG A 115 -17.10 4.76 -11.39
CA ARG A 115 -18.14 5.80 -11.56
C ARG A 115 -19.56 5.27 -11.72
N GLY A 116 -19.75 3.96 -11.86
CA GLY A 116 -21.09 3.36 -11.95
C GLY A 116 -21.49 2.87 -13.32
N GLU A 117 -20.65 3.02 -14.34
CA GLU A 117 -20.97 2.51 -15.68
C GLU A 117 -21.08 0.97 -15.67
N THR A 118 -22.07 0.45 -16.38
CA THR A 118 -22.27 -1.00 -16.53
C THR A 118 -21.24 -1.57 -17.51
N TYR A 119 -21.02 -2.90 -17.46
CA TYR A 119 -20.09 -3.54 -18.40
C TYR A 119 -20.47 -3.29 -19.87
N SER A 120 -21.77 -3.22 -20.19
CA SER A 120 -22.26 -2.93 -21.53
C SER A 120 -22.01 -1.47 -21.93
N ALA A 121 -22.24 -0.51 -21.03
CA ALA A 121 -21.96 0.90 -21.30
C ALA A 121 -20.47 1.16 -21.56
N ILE A 122 -19.60 0.57 -20.73
CA ILE A 122 -18.15 0.65 -20.90
C ILE A 122 -17.73 -0.01 -22.22
N ALA A 123 -18.28 -1.19 -22.53
CA ALA A 123 -18.00 -1.92 -23.74
C ALA A 123 -18.35 -1.10 -25.00
N SER A 124 -19.56 -0.52 -25.05
CA SER A 124 -20.00 0.35 -26.13
C SER A 124 -19.13 1.61 -26.26
N GLY A 125 -18.81 2.27 -25.14
CA GLY A 125 -17.98 3.48 -25.15
C GLY A 125 -16.52 3.24 -25.56
N LEU A 126 -16.08 1.97 -25.60
CA LEU A 126 -14.69 1.57 -25.84
C LEU A 126 -14.52 0.64 -27.04
N SER A 127 -15.59 0.34 -27.79
CA SER A 127 -15.61 -0.65 -28.88
C SER A 127 -15.04 -2.02 -28.45
N LEU A 128 -15.44 -2.48 -27.26
CA LEU A 128 -15.08 -3.78 -26.70
C LEU A 128 -16.32 -4.65 -26.52
N SER A 129 -16.14 -5.94 -26.25
CA SER A 129 -17.23 -6.79 -25.75
C SER A 129 -17.37 -6.66 -24.23
N SER A 130 -18.57 -6.92 -23.70
CA SER A 130 -18.80 -6.94 -22.25
C SER A 130 -17.96 -8.00 -21.51
N SER A 131 -17.65 -9.13 -22.17
CA SER A 131 -16.75 -10.16 -21.63
C SER A 131 -15.32 -9.65 -21.50
N THR A 132 -14.82 -8.93 -22.50
CA THR A 132 -13.49 -8.31 -22.45
C THR A 132 -13.40 -7.26 -21.34
N VAL A 133 -14.44 -6.44 -21.16
CA VAL A 133 -14.51 -5.48 -20.04
C VAL A 133 -14.47 -6.20 -18.69
N ARG A 134 -15.25 -7.29 -18.53
CA ARG A 134 -15.26 -8.10 -17.30
C ARG A 134 -13.86 -8.65 -17.00
N ASN A 135 -13.16 -9.17 -18.03
CA ASN A 135 -11.80 -9.67 -17.88
C ASN A 135 -10.84 -8.56 -17.47
N HIS A 136 -10.89 -7.39 -18.10
CA HIS A 136 -10.07 -6.25 -17.68
C HIS A 136 -10.31 -5.85 -16.23
N ILE A 137 -11.57 -5.84 -15.76
CA ILE A 137 -11.89 -5.49 -14.37
C ILE A 137 -11.36 -6.54 -13.39
N ALA A 138 -11.49 -7.84 -13.71
CA ALA A 138 -10.90 -8.90 -12.91
C ALA A 138 -9.36 -8.79 -12.82
N HIS A 139 -8.71 -8.42 -13.92
CA HIS A 139 -7.28 -8.14 -13.93
C HIS A 139 -6.92 -6.92 -13.08
N CYS A 140 -7.73 -5.86 -13.14
CA CYS A 140 -7.56 -4.68 -12.28
C CYS A 140 -7.70 -5.04 -10.80
N PHE A 141 -8.71 -5.84 -10.43
CA PHE A 141 -8.90 -6.30 -9.05
C PHE A 141 -7.67 -7.04 -8.52
N ARG A 142 -7.15 -8.00 -9.31
CA ARG A 142 -5.94 -8.75 -8.96
C ARG A 142 -4.71 -7.84 -8.85
N LYS A 143 -4.51 -6.93 -9.80
CA LYS A 143 -3.36 -5.99 -9.81
C LYS A 143 -3.39 -5.01 -8.64
N LEU A 144 -4.58 -4.58 -8.23
CA LEU A 144 -4.76 -3.59 -7.17
C LEU A 144 -4.94 -4.22 -5.78
N GLY A 145 -5.17 -5.53 -5.72
CA GLY A 145 -5.49 -6.27 -4.50
C GLY A 145 -6.81 -5.82 -3.87
N VAL A 146 -7.82 -5.56 -4.70
CA VAL A 146 -9.17 -5.16 -4.25
C VAL A 146 -10.18 -6.23 -4.60
N ASN A 147 -11.20 -6.39 -3.76
CA ASN A 147 -12.18 -7.46 -3.89
C ASN A 147 -13.56 -6.95 -4.33
N ASN A 148 -13.79 -5.65 -4.28
CA ASN A 148 -15.08 -5.05 -4.62
C ASN A 148 -14.94 -3.67 -5.27
N LYS A 149 -16.04 -3.23 -5.88
CA LYS A 149 -16.13 -1.95 -6.58
C LYS A 149 -15.87 -0.73 -5.68
N VAL A 150 -16.27 -0.80 -4.41
CA VAL A 150 -16.08 0.30 -3.45
C VAL A 150 -14.59 0.48 -3.14
N GLU A 151 -13.88 -0.61 -2.87
CA GLU A 151 -12.43 -0.62 -2.69
C GLU A 151 -11.70 -0.15 -3.95
N LEU A 152 -12.15 -0.56 -5.13
CA LEU A 152 -11.62 -0.07 -6.40
C LEU A 152 -11.77 1.45 -6.53
N ALA A 153 -12.98 1.98 -6.31
CA ALA A 153 -13.27 3.40 -6.38
C ALA A 153 -12.38 4.19 -5.41
N ARG A 154 -12.28 3.72 -4.17
CA ARG A 154 -11.43 4.31 -3.14
C ARG A 154 -9.95 4.35 -3.54
N ARG A 155 -9.43 3.30 -4.17
CA ARG A 155 -8.04 3.26 -4.68
C ARG A 155 -7.82 4.26 -5.81
N LEU A 156 -8.82 4.46 -6.67
CA LEU A 156 -8.79 5.43 -7.77
C LEU A 156 -8.90 6.89 -7.29
N GLU A 157 -9.66 7.13 -6.22
CA GLU A 157 -9.92 8.45 -5.64
C GLU A 157 -8.74 9.02 -4.84
N SER A 158 -7.83 8.19 -4.32
CA SER A 158 -6.65 8.67 -3.56
C SER A 158 -5.66 9.53 -4.37
N LYS A 159 -6.01 9.88 -5.61
CA LYS A 159 -5.31 10.76 -6.53
C LYS A 159 -5.93 12.16 -6.66
N ALA A 160 -6.91 12.51 -5.81
CA ALA A 160 -7.45 13.86 -5.73
C ALA A 160 -6.82 14.65 -4.57
#